data_AF-A0A5P0YWZ5-F1
#
_entry.id   AF-A0A5P0YWZ5-F1
#
_cell.length_a   1.000
_cell.length_b   1.000
_cell.length_c   1.000
_cell.angle_alpha   90.00
_cell.angle_beta   90.00
_cell.angle_gamma   90.00
#
_symmetry.space_group_name_H-M   'P 1'
#
loop_
_entity.id
_entity.type
_entity.pdbx_description
1 polymer ?
#
loop_
_entity_poly.entity_id
_entity_poly.type
_entity_poly.pdbx_seq_one_letter_code
_entity_poly.pdbx_strand_id
1 'polypeptide(L)'
;SWLFPPRQPAEVMCHGDAAPYNCVVEDGVAIGFIDFDAAHPGPRVWDVAYTVYRFAPLQAPDNPESFGTPQDQALRAAAFCRVYGPEVGAEVIDVVPARLKALIDFMRDQAAQGNEAFRQHIREGHIDAYEADIRYVRAHRDTLRAAFRSGDHAD
;
A
#
# COMPACT_ATOMS: atom_id res chain seq x y z
N SER A 1 -16.70 11.17 13.17
CA SER A 1 -15.58 10.24 13.44
C SER A 1 -14.82 10.03 12.15
N TRP A 2 -13.53 9.68 12.21
CA TRP A 2 -12.75 9.29 11.03
C TRP A 2 -13.19 7.91 10.50
N LEU A 3 -13.04 7.65 9.20
CA LEU A 3 -13.35 6.35 8.59
C LEU A 3 -12.37 5.27 9.08
N PHE A 4 -11.07 5.56 9.02
CA PHE A 4 -10.04 4.78 9.71
C PHE A 4 -9.69 5.43 11.05
N PRO A 5 -9.46 4.65 12.12
CA PRO A 5 -9.05 5.22 13.40
C PRO A 5 -7.64 5.83 13.29
N PRO A 6 -7.35 6.92 14.03
CA PRO A 6 -6.01 7.47 14.12
C PRO A 6 -4.99 6.41 14.60
N ARG A 7 -3.75 6.48 14.11
CA ARG A 7 -2.66 5.60 14.50
C ARG A 7 -1.50 6.41 15.08
N GLN A 8 -0.80 5.85 16.06
CA GLN A 8 0.36 6.48 16.68
C GLN A 8 1.66 5.80 16.19
N PRO A 9 2.76 6.55 16.03
CA PRO A 9 2.86 8.02 16.15
C PRO A 9 2.09 8.74 15.03
N ALA A 10 1.36 9.81 15.36
CA ALA A 10 0.65 10.64 14.40
C ALA A 10 1.57 11.71 13.80
N GLU A 11 2.38 11.31 12.82
CA GLU A 11 3.41 12.15 12.20
C GLU A 11 2.89 12.96 11.02
N VAL A 12 1.87 12.44 10.31
CA VAL A 12 1.24 13.04 9.13
C VAL A 12 -0.26 12.79 9.14
N MET A 13 -0.98 13.56 8.31
CA MET A 13 -2.31 13.17 7.86
C MET A 13 -2.16 12.17 6.71
N CYS A 14 -2.35 10.88 7.01
CA CYS A 14 -2.39 9.84 5.99
C CYS A 14 -3.61 10.07 5.09
N HIS A 15 -3.46 9.85 3.79
CA HIS A 15 -4.59 9.79 2.85
C HIS A 15 -5.45 8.55 3.11
N GLY A 16 -4.82 7.42 3.45
CA GLY A 16 -5.50 6.16 3.74
C GLY A 16 -5.87 5.33 2.52
N ASP A 17 -5.95 5.92 1.33
CA ASP A 17 -6.19 5.24 0.05
C ASP A 17 -5.46 5.90 -1.14
N ALA A 18 -4.22 6.31 -0.94
CA ALA A 18 -3.39 6.89 -1.99
C ALA A 18 -2.95 5.80 -2.99
N ALA A 19 -3.72 5.65 -4.06
CA ALA A 19 -3.56 4.64 -5.12
C ALA A 19 -3.66 5.28 -6.52
N PRO A 20 -3.26 4.58 -7.61
CA PRO A 20 -3.32 5.15 -8.96
C PRO A 20 -4.68 5.70 -9.38
N TYR A 21 -5.78 5.06 -9.00
CA TYR A 21 -7.13 5.54 -9.31
C TYR A 21 -7.54 6.82 -8.57
N ASN A 22 -6.85 7.17 -7.48
CA ASN A 22 -7.05 8.40 -6.70
C ASN A 22 -5.97 9.45 -6.99
N CYS A 23 -5.06 9.19 -7.95
CA CYS A 23 -3.99 10.10 -8.34
C CYS A 23 -4.38 10.84 -9.63
N VAL A 24 -4.39 12.16 -9.58
CA VAL A 24 -4.61 13.00 -10.75
C VAL A 24 -3.27 13.21 -11.45
N VAL A 25 -3.21 12.78 -12.71
CA VAL A 25 -2.01 12.85 -13.54
C VAL A 25 -2.27 13.77 -14.74
N GLU A 26 -1.38 14.73 -14.94
CA GLU A 26 -1.34 15.63 -16.11
C GLU A 26 0.03 15.50 -16.79
N ASP A 27 0.04 15.22 -18.08
CA ASP A 27 1.28 15.04 -18.88
C ASP A 27 2.31 14.06 -18.26
N GLY A 28 1.82 13.00 -17.61
CA GLY A 28 2.66 11.99 -16.97
C GLY A 28 3.20 12.39 -15.59
N VAL A 29 2.79 13.55 -15.06
CA VAL A 29 3.17 14.05 -13.74
C VAL A 29 1.99 13.96 -12.78
N ALA A 30 2.22 13.42 -11.58
CA ALA A 30 1.22 13.45 -10.52
C ALA A 30 1.06 14.89 -10.00
N ILE A 31 -0.12 15.48 -10.20
CA ILE A 31 -0.43 16.86 -9.80
C ILE A 31 -1.29 16.95 -8.53
N GLY A 32 -1.85 15.84 -8.07
CA GLY A 32 -2.59 15.79 -6.82
C GLY A 32 -3.24 14.44 -6.55
N PHE A 33 -3.79 14.32 -5.35
CA PHE A 33 -4.64 13.21 -4.94
C PHE A 33 -6.05 13.69 -4.65
N ILE A 34 -7.03 12.81 -4.81
CA ILE A 34 -8.45 13.01 -4.50
C ILE A 34 -8.94 11.91 -3.56
N ASP A 35 -10.18 12.02 -3.08
CA ASP A 35 -10.81 11.02 -2.20
C ASP A 35 -10.15 10.86 -0.82
N PHE A 36 -10.30 11.92 0.00
CA PHE A 36 -9.76 11.98 1.36
C PHE A 36 -10.70 11.41 2.44
N ASP A 37 -11.74 10.65 2.09
CA ASP A 37 -12.69 10.11 3.06
C ASP A 37 -12.01 9.13 4.06
N ALA A 38 -10.93 8.48 3.60
CA ALA A 38 -10.08 7.59 4.39
C ALA A 38 -9.00 8.32 5.20
N ALA A 39 -8.91 9.65 5.12
CA ALA A 39 -7.82 10.40 5.73
C ALA A 39 -7.85 10.29 7.26
N HIS A 40 -6.68 10.14 7.88
CA HIS A 40 -6.56 10.01 9.33
C HIS A 40 -5.13 10.35 9.80
N PRO A 41 -4.94 10.83 11.05
CA PRO A 41 -3.60 10.98 11.62
C PRO A 41 -2.90 9.62 11.75
N GLY A 42 -1.64 9.53 11.32
CA GLY A 42 -0.89 8.28 11.37
C GLY A 42 0.62 8.40 11.11
N PRO A 43 1.36 7.27 11.22
CA PRO A 43 2.78 7.21 10.88
C PRO A 43 2.99 7.37 9.37
N ARG A 44 4.08 8.01 8.92
CA ARG A 44 4.38 8.14 7.47
C ARG A 44 4.33 6.81 6.75
N VAL A 45 5.07 5.86 7.32
CA VAL A 45 5.32 4.55 6.74
C VAL A 45 4.01 3.78 6.56
N TRP A 46 2.98 4.08 7.35
CA TRP A 46 1.66 3.45 7.21
C TRP A 46 0.96 3.84 5.91
N ASP A 47 1.01 5.12 5.55
CA ASP A 47 0.42 5.62 4.30
C ASP A 47 1.28 5.21 3.11
N VAL A 48 2.60 5.44 3.21
CA VAL A 48 3.57 5.10 2.15
C VAL A 48 3.57 3.61 1.85
N ALA A 49 3.45 2.72 2.85
CA ALA A 49 3.39 1.28 2.61
C ALA A 49 2.19 0.90 1.73
N TYR A 50 1.03 1.49 1.96
CA TYR A 50 -0.14 1.25 1.11
C TYR A 50 0.07 1.82 -0.30
N THR A 51 0.59 3.04 -0.41
CA THR A 51 0.88 3.66 -1.71
C THR A 51 1.90 2.84 -2.50
N VAL A 52 2.98 2.38 -1.88
CA VAL A 52 3.98 1.50 -2.51
C VAL A 52 3.34 0.18 -2.95
N TYR A 53 2.48 -0.43 -2.12
CA TYR A 53 1.76 -1.64 -2.51
C TYR A 53 0.96 -1.45 -3.81
N ARG A 54 0.36 -0.28 -4.02
CA ARG A 54 -0.43 0.05 -5.23
C ARG A 54 0.39 0.55 -6.43
N PHE A 55 1.47 1.31 -6.20
CA PHE A 55 2.29 1.91 -7.28
C PHE A 55 3.49 1.04 -7.70
N ALA A 56 3.95 0.12 -6.85
CA ALA A 56 4.97 -0.89 -7.17
C ALA A 56 4.39 -2.32 -7.36
N PRO A 57 3.08 -2.44 -7.61
CA PRO A 57 2.25 -3.65 -7.49
C PRO A 57 2.86 -4.80 -6.68
N LEU A 58 2.90 -4.65 -5.35
CA LEU A 58 3.43 -5.68 -4.43
C LEU A 58 2.41 -6.81 -4.22
N GLN A 59 1.98 -7.42 -5.33
CA GLN A 59 0.84 -8.33 -5.41
C GLN A 59 1.30 -9.69 -5.93
N ALA A 60 0.61 -10.74 -5.47
CA ALA A 60 0.83 -12.11 -5.90
C ALA A 60 0.59 -12.27 -7.42
N PRO A 61 1.26 -13.22 -8.11
CA PRO A 61 1.19 -13.34 -9.57
C PRO A 61 -0.21 -13.63 -10.13
N ASP A 62 -1.13 -14.15 -9.30
CA ASP A 62 -2.52 -14.43 -9.63
C ASP A 62 -3.43 -13.20 -9.47
N ASN A 63 -2.94 -12.11 -8.87
CA ASN A 63 -3.66 -10.84 -8.83
C ASN A 63 -3.62 -10.18 -10.22
N PRO A 64 -4.77 -9.78 -10.80
CA PRO A 64 -4.82 -9.16 -12.13
C PRO A 64 -4.08 -7.82 -12.22
N GLU A 65 -3.85 -7.14 -11.09
CA GLU A 65 -3.06 -5.91 -11.02
C GLU A 65 -1.55 -6.17 -10.86
N SER A 66 -1.13 -7.43 -10.72
CA SER A 66 0.27 -7.79 -10.49
C SER A 66 1.17 -7.41 -11.67
N PHE A 67 2.45 -7.18 -11.36
CA PHE A 67 3.46 -6.79 -12.33
C PHE A 67 4.78 -7.52 -12.06
N GLY A 68 5.35 -8.11 -13.12
CA GLY A 68 6.72 -8.60 -13.14
C GLY A 68 7.03 -9.69 -12.11
N THR A 69 8.31 -9.80 -11.77
CA THR A 69 8.84 -10.69 -10.74
C THR A 69 8.94 -9.96 -9.39
N PRO A 70 9.13 -10.67 -8.25
CA PRO A 70 9.42 -10.02 -6.98
C PRO A 70 10.60 -9.03 -7.06
N GLN A 71 11.60 -9.30 -7.91
CA GLN A 71 12.74 -8.42 -8.13
C GLN A 71 12.34 -7.12 -8.84
N ASP A 72 11.46 -7.19 -9.84
CA ASP A 72 10.96 -6.00 -10.54
C ASP A 72 10.12 -5.12 -9.61
N GLN A 73 9.29 -5.77 -8.79
CA GLN A 73 8.50 -5.11 -7.74
C GLN A 73 9.39 -4.44 -6.70
N ALA A 74 10.46 -5.11 -6.26
CA ALA A 74 11.46 -4.57 -5.34
C ALA A 74 12.12 -3.30 -5.90
N LEU A 75 12.51 -3.32 -7.19
CA LEU A 75 13.13 -2.17 -7.86
C LEU A 75 12.18 -0.98 -7.93
N ARG A 76 10.90 -1.21 -8.23
CA ARG A 76 9.86 -0.16 -8.24
C ARG A 76 9.61 0.41 -6.84
N ALA A 77 9.49 -0.45 -5.83
CA ALA A 77 9.28 -0.03 -4.45
C ALA A 77 10.46 0.80 -3.92
N ALA A 78 11.69 0.37 -4.20
CA ALA A 78 12.89 1.12 -3.83
C ALA A 78 12.99 2.45 -4.59
N ALA A 79 12.64 2.49 -5.87
CA ALA A 79 12.59 3.73 -6.64
C ALA A 79 11.56 4.72 -6.07
N PHE A 80 10.36 4.24 -5.72
CA PHE A 80 9.34 5.07 -5.08
C PHE A 80 9.85 5.70 -3.79
N CYS A 81 10.42 4.90 -2.88
CA CYS A 81 10.88 5.40 -1.59
C CYS A 81 12.07 6.38 -1.73
N ARG A 82 12.99 6.13 -2.68
CA ARG A 82 14.10 7.06 -2.97
C ARG A 82 13.61 8.45 -3.37
N VAL A 83 12.56 8.53 -4.19
CA VAL A 83 11.99 9.83 -4.61
C VAL A 83 11.14 10.44 -3.50
N TYR A 84 10.45 9.62 -2.70
CA TYR A 84 9.66 10.09 -1.57
C TYR A 84 10.52 10.83 -0.54
N GLY A 85 11.68 10.28 -0.18
CA GLY A 85 12.62 10.92 0.75
C GLY A 85 13.24 9.96 1.77
N PRO A 86 14.24 10.42 2.55
CA PRO A 86 14.98 9.60 3.50
C PRO A 86 14.17 9.10 4.70
N GLU A 87 12.94 9.60 4.90
CA GLU A 87 12.05 9.23 6.01
C GLU A 87 11.45 7.84 5.88
N VAL A 88 11.53 7.22 4.69
CA VAL A 88 10.99 5.89 4.42
C VAL A 88 11.96 5.05 3.59
N GLY A 89 12.10 3.79 3.95
CA GLY A 89 12.99 2.84 3.31
C GLY A 89 12.40 1.43 3.25
N ALA A 90 13.26 0.43 3.40
CA ALA A 90 12.89 -0.98 3.23
C ALA A 90 11.79 -1.45 4.20
N GLU A 91 11.60 -0.77 5.33
CA GLU A 91 10.56 -1.06 6.32
C GLU A 91 9.14 -0.97 5.77
N VAL A 92 8.89 -0.28 4.65
CA VAL A 92 7.59 -0.29 3.98
C VAL A 92 7.14 -1.71 3.65
N ILE A 93 8.07 -2.58 3.22
CA ILE A 93 7.81 -3.99 2.91
C ILE A 93 7.31 -4.76 4.15
N ASP A 94 7.78 -4.38 5.34
CA ASP A 94 7.38 -5.01 6.59
C ASP A 94 6.00 -4.52 7.06
N VAL A 95 5.65 -3.28 6.72
CA VAL A 95 4.40 -2.63 7.10
C VAL A 95 3.24 -3.06 6.18
N VAL A 96 3.49 -3.34 4.90
CA VAL A 96 2.47 -3.74 3.91
C VAL A 96 1.54 -4.85 4.45
N PRO A 97 2.05 -6.00 4.97
CA PRO A 97 1.17 -7.05 5.49
C PRO A 97 0.23 -6.58 6.61
N ALA A 98 0.72 -5.75 7.54
CA ALA A 98 -0.09 -5.22 8.63
C ALA A 98 -1.12 -4.19 8.12
N ARG A 99 -0.73 -3.38 7.13
CA ARG A 99 -1.59 -2.39 6.50
C ARG A 99 -2.75 -3.02 5.73
N LEU A 100 -2.47 -4.09 4.97
CA LEU A 100 -3.50 -4.87 4.27
C LEU A 100 -4.41 -5.61 5.25
N LYS A 101 -3.86 -6.17 6.33
CA LYS A 101 -4.67 -6.80 7.38
C LYS A 101 -5.67 -5.82 8.00
N ALA A 102 -5.23 -4.58 8.29
CA ALA A 102 -6.11 -3.53 8.80
C ALA A 102 -7.20 -3.13 7.79
N LEU A 103 -6.92 -3.15 6.49
CA LEU A 103 -7.92 -2.94 5.45
C LEU A 103 -8.94 -4.08 5.42
N ILE A 104 -8.49 -5.33 5.46
CA ILE A 104 -9.38 -6.52 5.53
C ILE A 104 -10.29 -6.44 6.75
N ASP A 105 -9.75 -6.10 7.93
CA ASP A 105 -10.54 -6.00 9.16
C ASP A 105 -11.62 -4.92 9.04
N PHE A 106 -11.25 -3.75 8.52
CA PHE A 106 -12.21 -2.69 8.23
C PHE A 106 -13.30 -3.12 7.24
N MET A 107 -12.95 -3.82 6.15
CA MET A 107 -13.92 -4.32 5.18
C MET A 107 -14.90 -5.32 5.81
N ARG A 108 -14.40 -6.22 6.66
CA ARG A 108 -15.24 -7.18 7.41
C ARG A 108 -16.19 -6.46 8.36
N ASP A 109 -15.69 -5.46 9.09
CA ASP A 109 -16.50 -4.68 10.03
C ASP A 109 -17.60 -3.89 9.32
N GLN A 110 -17.29 -3.25 8.18
CA GLN A 110 -18.27 -2.53 7.37
C GLN A 110 -19.35 -3.47 6.81
N ALA A 111 -18.95 -4.64 6.30
CA ALA A 111 -19.90 -5.64 5.78
C ALA A 111 -20.81 -6.20 6.88
N ALA A 112 -20.26 -6.44 8.08
CA ALA A 112 -21.02 -6.87 9.26
C ALA A 112 -22.03 -5.81 9.72
N GLN A 113 -21.70 -4.53 9.57
CA GLN A 113 -22.57 -3.38 9.86
C GLN A 113 -23.63 -3.12 8.78
N GLY A 114 -23.67 -3.92 7.70
CA GLY A 114 -24.70 -3.79 6.67
C GLY A 114 -24.33 -2.97 5.45
N ASN A 115 -23.07 -2.54 5.31
CA ASN A 115 -22.64 -1.79 4.15
C ASN A 115 -22.57 -2.70 2.90
N GLU A 116 -23.49 -2.50 1.95
CA GLU A 116 -23.63 -3.37 0.77
C GLU A 116 -22.44 -3.27 -0.19
N ALA A 117 -21.77 -2.11 -0.28
CA ALA A 117 -20.58 -1.97 -1.12
C ALA A 117 -19.45 -2.89 -0.64
N PHE A 118 -19.19 -2.93 0.68
CA PHE A 118 -18.19 -3.85 1.23
C PHE A 118 -18.61 -5.32 1.15
N ARG A 119 -19.91 -5.63 1.25
CA ARG A 119 -20.41 -6.99 1.00
C ARG A 119 -20.19 -7.42 -0.44
N GLN A 120 -20.40 -6.54 -1.41
CA GLN A 120 -20.11 -6.78 -2.82
C GLN A 120 -18.62 -7.04 -3.03
N HIS A 121 -17.73 -6.17 -2.51
CA HIS A 121 -16.28 -6.36 -2.60
C HIS A 121 -15.82 -7.72 -2.04
N ILE A 122 -16.42 -8.18 -0.93
CA ILE A 122 -16.13 -9.50 -0.37
C ILE A 122 -16.59 -10.61 -1.31
N ARG A 123 -17.81 -10.50 -1.87
CA ARG A 123 -18.34 -11.47 -2.84
C ARG A 123 -17.51 -11.54 -4.13
N GLU A 124 -16.87 -10.43 -4.50
CA GLU A 124 -15.94 -10.32 -5.64
C GLU A 124 -14.53 -10.85 -5.34
N GLY A 125 -14.28 -11.32 -4.10
CA GLY A 125 -13.01 -11.95 -3.73
C GLY A 125 -11.90 -10.98 -3.33
N HIS A 126 -12.20 -9.70 -3.07
CA HIS A 126 -11.17 -8.71 -2.72
C HIS A 126 -10.40 -9.09 -1.44
N ILE A 127 -11.07 -9.68 -0.44
CA ILE A 127 -10.39 -10.17 0.78
C ILE A 127 -9.39 -11.28 0.43
N ASP A 128 -9.79 -12.25 -0.40
CA ASP A 128 -8.95 -13.38 -0.75
C ASP A 128 -7.69 -12.91 -1.51
N ALA A 129 -7.84 -11.92 -2.39
CA ALA A 129 -6.74 -11.27 -3.08
C ALA A 129 -5.78 -10.60 -2.09
N TYR A 130 -6.27 -9.76 -1.17
CA TYR A 130 -5.40 -9.12 -0.16
C TYR A 130 -4.73 -10.14 0.77
N GLU A 131 -5.40 -11.24 1.12
CA GLU A 131 -4.79 -12.31 1.91
C GLU A 131 -3.71 -13.08 1.14
N ALA A 132 -3.88 -13.27 -0.17
CA ALA A 132 -2.85 -13.82 -1.05
C ALA A 132 -1.65 -12.88 -1.15
N ASP A 133 -1.87 -11.58 -1.33
CA ASP A 133 -0.83 -10.56 -1.39
C ASP A 133 -0.04 -10.47 -0.07
N ILE A 134 -0.73 -10.56 1.08
CA ILE A 134 -0.07 -10.66 2.40
C ILE A 134 0.87 -11.86 2.46
N ARG A 135 0.41 -13.05 2.02
CA ARG A 135 1.24 -14.26 2.01
C ARG A 135 2.44 -14.10 1.08
N TYR A 136 2.21 -13.54 -0.09
CA TYR A 136 3.24 -13.29 -1.10
C TYR A 136 4.32 -12.34 -0.59
N VAL A 137 3.96 -11.16 -0.08
CA VAL A 137 4.92 -10.17 0.45
C VAL A 137 5.73 -10.76 1.60
N ARG A 138 5.12 -11.57 2.47
CA ARG A 138 5.83 -12.28 3.55
C ARG A 138 6.81 -13.32 3.01
N ALA A 139 6.40 -14.11 2.02
CA ALA A 139 7.24 -15.16 1.43
C ALA A 139 8.44 -14.60 0.66
N HIS A 140 8.28 -13.42 0.03
CA HIS A 140 9.32 -12.77 -0.76
C HIS A 140 10.00 -11.60 -0.04
N ARG A 141 9.80 -11.46 1.27
CA ARG A 141 10.26 -10.31 2.06
C ARG A 141 11.72 -9.94 1.81
N ASP A 142 12.62 -10.91 1.88
CA ASP A 142 14.06 -10.62 1.75
C ASP A 142 14.44 -10.19 0.32
N THR A 143 13.81 -10.78 -0.69
CA THR A 143 13.95 -10.36 -2.09
C THR A 143 13.44 -8.94 -2.30
N LEU A 144 12.26 -8.63 -1.77
CA LEU A 144 11.63 -7.31 -1.86
C LEU A 144 12.46 -6.22 -1.18
N ARG A 145 13.17 -6.56 -0.09
CA ARG A 145 14.05 -5.64 0.63
C ARG A 145 15.43 -5.49 0.00
N ALA A 146 15.88 -6.43 -0.82
CA ALA A 146 17.24 -6.44 -1.36
C ALA A 146 17.55 -5.19 -2.19
N ALA A 147 16.58 -4.70 -2.98
CA ALA A 147 16.73 -3.54 -3.86
C ALA A 147 16.97 -2.21 -3.13
N PHE A 148 16.66 -2.13 -1.83
CA PHE A 148 16.88 -0.93 -1.02
C PHE A 148 18.34 -0.77 -0.56
N ARG A 149 19.16 -1.83 -0.64
CA ARG A 149 20.57 -1.81 -0.21
C ARG A 149 21.53 -1.38 -1.31
N SER A 150 21.10 -1.41 -2.56
CA SER A 150 21.96 -1.19 -3.74
C SER A 150 22.19 0.30 -4.06
N GLY A 151 22.03 1.20 -3.08
CA GLY A 151 22.07 2.65 -3.27
C GLY A 151 23.36 3.37 -2.86
N ASP A 152 24.36 2.67 -2.29
CA ASP A 152 25.59 3.31 -1.75
C ASP A 152 26.66 3.66 -2.81
N HIS A 153 26.37 3.57 -4.11
CA HIS A 153 27.32 3.96 -5.16
C HIS A 153 26.65 4.80 -6.25
N ALA A 154 26.54 6.10 -5.99
CA ALA A 154 26.50 7.13 -7.03
C ALA A 154 27.02 8.44 -6.42
N ASP A 155 28.35 8.60 -6.45
CA ASP A 155 29.00 9.92 -6.55
C ASP A 155 28.95 10.39 -8.00
#